data_AF-A0A2E5MZZ0-F1
#
_entry.id   AF-A0A2E5MZZ0-F1
#
_cell.length_a   1.000
_cell.length_b   1.000
_cell.length_c   1.000
_cell.angle_alpha   90.00
_cell.angle_beta   90.00
_cell.angle_gamma   90.00
#
_symmetry.space_group_name_H-M   'P 1'
#
loop_
_entity.id
_entity.type
_entity.pdbx_description
1 polymer ?
#
loop_
_entity_poly.entity_id
_entity_poly.type
_entity_poly.pdbx_seq_one_letter_code
_entity_poly.pdbx_strand_id
1 'polypeptide(L)'
;MKKILSFFIVPLFFFSSWPGLTTTLTKEQATIIVGNGIDPQALNISEFNGITLIGITPPESTKFDVTIVPAKRAINVIKQALALIEKNSPFSKSQIELLKMNGPVIIVYDPRYPKKEPTTSSVKIALFSPFYYSQKKKYKTRHTFLVIVSRHGAKWPIKELAAVLVHELVGHGTQYLNGKWNKMRLVDMECEAWLYEEMAYQNLKMDKFSTVMINFKKQLEKQCESFLRYLKHSDSIGETEWNKLNPDVLKLLEHFAFYQKQLKKQ
;
A
#
# COMPACT_ATOMS: atom_id res chain seq x y z
N MET A 1 -31.65 3.22 53.73
CA MET A 1 -30.41 3.89 53.28
C MET A 1 -30.28 3.72 51.78
N LYS A 2 -30.48 4.79 51.00
CA LYS A 2 -30.40 4.80 49.53
C LYS A 2 -28.95 5.01 49.11
N LYS A 3 -28.36 4.09 48.34
CA LYS A 3 -27.06 4.30 47.68
C LYS A 3 -27.30 4.98 46.33
N ILE A 4 -26.70 6.16 46.18
CA ILE A 4 -26.70 6.97 44.96
C ILE A 4 -25.70 6.35 43.98
N LEU A 5 -26.18 5.97 42.78
CA LEU A 5 -25.33 5.67 41.64
C LEU A 5 -24.82 7.00 41.05
N SER A 6 -23.52 7.26 41.17
CA SER A 6 -22.87 8.34 40.45
C SER A 6 -22.62 7.92 39.00
N PHE A 7 -23.39 8.49 38.07
CA PHE A 7 -23.09 8.42 36.63
C PHE A 7 -21.89 9.34 36.34
N PHE A 8 -20.75 8.77 35.97
CA PHE A 8 -19.69 9.50 35.30
C PHE A 8 -20.10 9.73 33.85
N ILE A 9 -20.53 10.96 33.54
CA ILE A 9 -20.66 11.45 32.18
C ILE A 9 -19.23 11.62 31.64
N VAL A 10 -18.80 10.70 30.76
CA VAL A 10 -17.60 10.89 29.95
C VAL A 10 -17.91 12.01 28.95
N PRO A 11 -17.13 13.10 28.90
CA PRO A 11 -17.37 14.13 27.90
C PRO A 11 -17.07 13.53 26.53
N LEU A 12 -18.09 13.52 25.66
CA LEU A 12 -17.91 13.36 24.22
C LEU A 12 -17.00 14.50 23.76
N PHE A 13 -15.71 14.21 23.59
CA PHE A 13 -14.82 15.05 22.82
C PHE A 13 -15.31 15.03 21.38
N PHE A 14 -16.06 16.06 21.02
CA PHE A 14 -16.20 16.48 19.64
C PHE A 14 -14.79 16.69 19.09
N PHE A 15 -14.32 15.77 18.25
CA PHE A 15 -13.19 16.01 17.38
C PHE A 15 -13.56 17.21 16.50
N SER A 16 -13.05 18.37 16.87
CA SER A 16 -13.07 19.54 16.01
C SER A 16 -12.33 19.17 14.74
N SER A 17 -13.05 19.26 13.62
CA SER A 17 -12.51 19.16 12.27
C SER A 17 -11.29 20.06 12.14
N TRP A 18 -10.09 19.46 12.06
CA TRP A 18 -8.90 20.19 11.67
C TRP A 18 -9.13 20.80 10.28
N PRO A 19 -8.84 22.10 10.09
CA PRO A 19 -8.98 22.72 8.78
C PRO A 19 -8.10 21.96 7.80
N GLY A 20 -8.72 21.47 6.73
CA GLY A 20 -8.06 20.74 5.65
C GLY A 20 -6.98 21.61 5.02
N LEU A 21 -5.73 21.37 5.42
CA LEU A 21 -4.55 21.80 4.68
C LEU A 21 -4.53 21.03 3.36
N THR A 22 -5.22 21.53 2.34
CA THR A 22 -5.03 21.10 0.96
C THR A 22 -3.66 21.58 0.50
N THR A 23 -2.60 20.87 0.87
CA THR A 23 -1.23 21.14 0.43
C THR A 23 -0.96 20.35 -0.83
N THR A 24 -1.58 20.75 -1.95
CA THR A 24 -1.06 20.28 -3.24
C THR A 24 0.37 20.79 -3.36
N LEU A 25 1.32 19.86 -3.51
CA LEU A 25 2.73 20.22 -3.59
C LEU A 25 2.99 21.16 -4.77
N THR A 26 3.88 22.12 -4.59
CA THR A 26 4.39 22.92 -5.71
C THR A 26 5.25 22.04 -6.64
N LYS A 27 5.48 22.49 -7.88
CA LYS A 27 6.35 21.76 -8.82
C LYS A 27 7.77 21.63 -8.32
N GLU A 28 8.27 22.62 -7.59
CA GLU A 28 9.59 22.60 -6.96
C GLU A 28 9.64 21.54 -5.86
N GLN A 29 8.60 21.46 -5.01
CA GLN A 29 8.50 20.43 -3.97
C GLN A 29 8.40 19.03 -4.57
N ALA A 30 7.60 18.85 -5.63
CA ALA A 30 7.52 17.59 -6.35
C ALA A 30 8.86 17.20 -6.98
N THR A 31 9.60 18.16 -7.55
CA THR A 31 10.93 17.90 -8.14
C THR A 31 11.94 17.45 -7.06
N ILE A 32 11.88 18.02 -5.86
CA ILE A 32 12.68 17.54 -4.72
C ILE A 32 12.33 16.09 -4.39
N ILE A 33 11.05 15.72 -4.46
CA ILE A 33 10.58 14.36 -4.18
C ILE A 33 11.01 13.39 -5.27
N VAL A 34 10.87 13.71 -6.55
CA VAL A 34 11.17 12.75 -7.65
C VAL A 34 12.61 12.83 -8.17
N GLY A 35 13.39 13.77 -7.63
CA GLY A 35 14.80 13.98 -7.92
C GLY A 35 15.05 15.12 -8.93
N ASN A 36 16.11 15.88 -8.69
CA ASN A 36 16.49 17.09 -9.45
C ASN A 36 16.82 16.88 -10.94
N GLY A 37 16.86 15.63 -11.41
CA GLY A 37 17.10 15.29 -12.82
C GLY A 37 15.84 15.24 -13.68
N ILE A 38 14.68 15.62 -13.14
CA ILE A 38 13.41 15.66 -13.86
C ILE A 38 13.02 17.12 -14.08
N ASP A 39 12.73 17.46 -15.33
CA ASP A 39 12.20 18.77 -15.69
C ASP A 39 10.88 19.02 -14.93
N PRO A 40 10.74 20.11 -14.14
CA PRO A 40 9.49 20.46 -13.47
C PRO A 40 8.29 20.57 -14.41
N GLN A 41 8.50 20.90 -15.69
CA GLN A 41 7.43 20.95 -16.70
C GLN A 41 6.91 19.55 -17.07
N ALA A 42 7.73 18.51 -16.89
CA ALA A 42 7.36 17.13 -17.10
C ALA A 42 6.48 16.55 -15.97
N LEU A 43 6.27 17.30 -14.88
CA LEU A 43 5.49 16.87 -13.73
C LEU A 43 4.02 17.27 -13.86
N ASN A 44 3.15 16.28 -13.73
CA ASN A 44 1.72 16.46 -13.53
C ASN A 44 1.42 16.18 -12.05
N ILE A 45 0.98 17.19 -11.32
CA ILE A 45 0.70 17.07 -9.88
C ILE A 45 -0.80 17.13 -9.68
N SER A 46 -1.30 16.24 -8.83
CA SER A 46 -2.69 16.24 -8.42
C SER A 46 -2.79 15.75 -6.99
N GLU A 47 -4.01 15.75 -6.48
CA GLU A 47 -4.34 15.40 -5.11
C GLU A 47 -5.61 14.54 -5.13
N PHE A 48 -5.71 13.62 -4.17
CA PHE A 48 -6.89 12.81 -3.90
C PHE A 48 -7.00 12.54 -2.39
N ASN A 49 -7.95 13.21 -1.72
CA ASN A 49 -8.27 13.03 -0.30
C ASN A 49 -7.05 12.97 0.64
N GLY A 50 -6.17 13.97 0.59
CA GLY A 50 -4.92 14.09 1.33
C GLY A 50 -3.74 13.30 0.76
N ILE A 51 -3.89 12.59 -0.36
CA ILE A 51 -2.81 11.84 -1.02
C ILE A 51 -2.27 12.66 -2.19
N THR A 52 -0.96 12.89 -2.20
CA THR A 52 -0.32 13.57 -3.33
C THR A 52 -0.03 12.60 -4.46
N LEU A 53 -0.43 12.95 -5.68
CA LEU A 53 -0.20 12.18 -6.89
C LEU A 53 0.74 12.93 -7.83
N ILE A 54 1.81 12.28 -8.25
CA ILE A 54 2.79 12.85 -9.18
C ILE A 54 2.89 11.93 -10.39
N GLY A 55 2.59 12.44 -11.58
CA GLY A 55 2.80 11.73 -12.84
C GLY A 55 3.97 12.34 -13.60
N ILE A 56 4.94 11.50 -13.97
CA ILE A 56 6.12 11.91 -14.72
C ILE A 56 5.90 11.66 -16.20
N THR A 57 5.98 12.71 -17.02
CA THR A 57 6.10 12.57 -18.48
C THR A 57 7.56 12.29 -18.82
N PRO A 58 7.90 11.19 -19.51
CA PRO A 58 9.28 10.93 -19.91
C PRO A 58 9.65 11.82 -21.10
N PRO A 59 10.95 12.12 -21.32
CA PRO A 59 11.40 12.77 -22.55
C PRO A 59 10.99 11.97 -23.79
N GLU A 60 10.61 12.64 -24.89
CA GLU A 60 10.12 12.00 -26.12
C GLU A 60 11.12 11.02 -26.74
N SER A 61 12.42 11.24 -26.54
CA SER A 61 13.49 10.37 -27.02
C SER A 61 13.63 9.05 -26.24
N THR A 62 12.90 8.88 -25.13
CA THR A 62 13.01 7.70 -24.27
C THR A 62 12.32 6.50 -24.90
N LYS A 63 13.07 5.42 -25.13
CA LYS A 63 12.52 4.15 -25.65
C LYS A 63 12.06 3.22 -24.53
N PHE A 64 10.81 2.81 -24.59
CA PHE A 64 10.21 1.84 -23.67
C PHE A 64 9.92 0.51 -24.36
N ASP A 65 9.84 -0.55 -23.57
CA ASP A 65 9.42 -1.89 -23.95
C ASP A 65 7.90 -1.99 -24.19
N VAL A 66 7.14 -0.98 -23.74
CA VAL A 66 5.70 -0.89 -23.91
C VAL A 66 5.26 0.55 -24.19
N THR A 67 4.10 0.74 -24.82
CA THR A 67 3.51 2.08 -25.00
C THR A 67 3.27 2.77 -23.66
N ILE A 68 3.73 4.00 -23.47
CA ILE A 68 3.56 4.70 -22.19
C ILE A 68 2.18 5.33 -22.08
N VAL A 69 1.58 5.21 -20.90
CA VAL A 69 0.33 5.90 -20.57
C VAL A 69 0.66 7.36 -20.25
N PRO A 70 -0.01 8.35 -20.85
CA PRO A 70 0.21 9.76 -20.52
C PRO A 70 0.02 10.02 -19.02
N ALA A 71 0.88 10.84 -18.42
CA ALA A 71 0.91 11.08 -16.98
C ALA A 71 -0.46 11.48 -16.39
N LYS A 72 -1.21 12.37 -17.05
CA LYS A 72 -2.57 12.75 -16.63
C LYS A 72 -3.54 11.57 -16.58
N ARG A 73 -3.47 10.69 -17.59
CA ARG A 73 -4.31 9.48 -17.66
C ARG A 73 -3.90 8.48 -16.58
N ALA A 74 -2.60 8.29 -16.35
CA ALA A 74 -2.10 7.43 -15.27
C ALA A 74 -2.57 7.90 -13.89
N ILE A 75 -2.47 9.21 -13.61
CA ILE A 75 -3.01 9.80 -12.38
C ILE A 75 -4.51 9.51 -12.24
N ASN A 76 -5.28 9.66 -13.31
CA ASN A 76 -6.72 9.38 -13.26
C ASN A 76 -7.05 7.91 -12.96
N VAL A 77 -6.24 6.98 -13.48
CA VAL A 77 -6.36 5.54 -13.16
C VAL A 77 -6.06 5.30 -11.66
N ILE A 78 -4.99 5.92 -11.13
CA ILE A 78 -4.66 5.84 -9.70
C ILE A 78 -5.78 6.42 -8.83
N LYS A 79 -6.36 7.57 -9.21
CA LYS A 79 -7.51 8.16 -8.49
C LYS A 79 -8.70 7.22 -8.45
N GLN A 80 -9.02 6.56 -9.57
CA GLN A 80 -10.11 5.58 -9.61
C GLN A 80 -9.83 4.38 -8.70
N ALA A 81 -8.59 3.89 -8.67
CA ALA A 81 -8.18 2.81 -7.77
C ALA A 81 -8.33 3.22 -6.29
N LEU A 82 -7.85 4.41 -5.91
CA LEU A 82 -8.01 4.95 -4.55
C LEU A 82 -9.48 5.13 -4.17
N ALA A 83 -10.31 5.65 -5.09
CA ALA A 83 -11.75 5.79 -4.86
C ALA A 83 -12.43 4.43 -4.62
N LEU A 84 -12.00 3.37 -5.32
CA LEU A 84 -12.51 2.01 -5.04
C LEU A 84 -12.11 1.51 -3.65
N ILE A 85 -10.87 1.78 -3.20
CA ILE A 85 -10.42 1.42 -1.86
C ILE A 85 -11.27 2.12 -0.81
N GLU A 86 -11.43 3.45 -0.91
CA GLU A 86 -12.20 4.22 0.06
C GLU A 86 -13.67 3.79 0.14
N LYS A 87 -14.26 3.43 -1.01
CA LYS A 87 -15.67 3.03 -1.10
C LYS A 87 -15.91 1.62 -0.55
N ASN A 88 -15.01 0.67 -0.84
CA ASN A 88 -15.30 -0.75 -0.63
C ASN A 88 -14.47 -1.41 0.48
N SER A 89 -13.38 -0.79 0.95
CA SER A 89 -12.50 -1.35 1.99
C SER A 89 -12.35 -0.39 3.18
N PRO A 90 -13.33 -0.34 4.11
CA PRO A 90 -13.28 0.56 5.28
C PRO A 90 -12.02 0.39 6.13
N PHE A 91 -11.53 -0.84 6.27
CA PHE A 91 -10.28 -1.11 6.97
C PHE A 91 -9.08 -0.50 6.23
N SER A 92 -8.92 -0.76 4.92
CA SER A 92 -7.79 -0.20 4.17
C SER A 92 -7.83 1.33 4.18
N LYS A 93 -9.03 1.92 4.08
CA LYS A 93 -9.23 3.37 4.23
C LYS A 93 -8.70 3.86 5.58
N SER A 94 -9.10 3.24 6.69
CA SER A 94 -8.66 3.69 8.02
C SER A 94 -7.14 3.56 8.22
N GLN A 95 -6.51 2.53 7.65
CA GLN A 95 -5.05 2.40 7.67
C GLN A 95 -4.38 3.51 6.85
N ILE A 96 -4.90 3.85 5.67
CA ILE A 96 -4.39 4.96 4.86
C ILE A 96 -4.55 6.31 5.58
N GLU A 97 -5.67 6.53 6.29
CA GLU A 97 -5.85 7.71 7.15
C GLU A 97 -4.79 7.75 8.26
N LEU A 98 -4.49 6.62 8.88
CA LEU A 98 -3.43 6.52 9.88
C LEU A 98 -2.05 6.89 9.30
N LEU A 99 -1.74 6.47 8.07
CA LEU A 99 -0.51 6.89 7.40
C LEU A 99 -0.49 8.41 7.21
N LYS A 100 -1.57 9.00 6.70
CA LYS A 100 -1.69 10.46 6.47
C LYS A 100 -1.51 11.27 7.76
N MET A 101 -2.01 10.78 8.89
CA MET A 101 -1.80 11.43 10.20
C MET A 101 -0.33 11.41 10.65
N ASN A 102 0.45 10.43 10.20
CA ASN A 102 1.85 10.24 10.60
C ASN A 102 2.87 10.77 9.58
N GLY A 103 2.40 11.22 8.41
CA GLY A 103 3.21 11.92 7.43
C GLY A 103 2.61 11.89 6.02
N PRO A 104 3.29 12.51 5.04
CA PRO A 104 2.78 12.61 3.68
C PRO A 104 2.69 11.23 3.02
N VAL A 105 1.54 10.97 2.39
CA VAL A 105 1.34 9.83 1.49
C VAL A 105 1.44 10.32 0.05
N ILE A 106 2.37 9.75 -0.71
CA ILE A 106 2.74 10.18 -2.05
C ILE A 106 2.73 8.97 -2.97
N ILE A 107 2.01 9.07 -4.09
CA ILE A 107 2.03 8.06 -5.15
C ILE A 107 2.59 8.69 -6.41
N VAL A 108 3.66 8.10 -6.94
CA VAL A 108 4.34 8.57 -8.14
C VAL A 108 4.11 7.57 -9.28
N TYR A 109 3.50 8.01 -10.37
CA TYR A 109 3.59 7.29 -11.64
C TYR A 109 4.92 7.62 -12.31
N ASP A 110 5.81 6.63 -12.40
CA ASP A 110 7.11 6.74 -13.05
C ASP A 110 7.24 5.72 -14.20
N PRO A 111 7.11 6.16 -15.46
CA PRO A 111 7.23 5.24 -16.60
C PRO A 111 8.63 4.63 -16.74
N ARG A 112 9.65 5.23 -16.14
CA ARG A 112 11.02 4.70 -16.14
C ARG A 112 11.20 3.57 -15.15
N TYR A 113 10.27 3.38 -14.22
CA TYR A 113 10.27 2.28 -13.27
C TYR A 113 9.58 1.02 -13.85
N PRO A 114 10.14 -0.20 -13.64
CA PRO A 114 11.50 -0.43 -13.12
C PRO A 114 12.57 -0.06 -14.16
N LYS A 115 13.79 0.24 -13.70
CA LYS A 115 14.95 0.33 -14.61
C LYS A 115 15.02 -0.98 -15.41
N LYS A 116 15.45 -0.92 -16.67
CA LYS A 116 15.63 -2.12 -17.49
C LYS A 116 16.65 -3.04 -16.81
N GLU A 117 16.15 -4.04 -16.08
CA GLU A 117 16.93 -5.14 -15.55
C GLU A 117 16.93 -6.24 -16.62
N PRO A 118 18.09 -6.75 -17.06
CA PRO A 118 18.16 -7.73 -18.15
C PRO A 118 17.56 -9.11 -17.82
N THR A 119 17.04 -9.35 -16.61
CA THR A 119 16.72 -10.71 -16.12
C THR A 119 15.40 -10.88 -15.37
N THR A 120 14.57 -9.84 -15.19
CA THR A 120 13.31 -10.01 -14.44
C THR A 120 12.17 -10.42 -15.36
N SER A 121 11.78 -11.70 -15.33
CA SER A 121 10.56 -12.23 -15.96
C SER A 121 9.27 -11.78 -15.27
N SER A 122 9.35 -11.04 -14.17
CA SER A 122 8.20 -10.53 -13.41
C SER A 122 7.91 -9.05 -13.72
N VAL A 123 6.63 -8.77 -14.00
CA VAL A 123 6.14 -7.41 -14.20
C VAL A 123 5.96 -6.74 -12.83
N LYS A 124 6.69 -5.64 -12.58
CA LYS A 124 6.51 -4.84 -11.35
C LYS A 124 5.40 -3.83 -11.54
N ILE A 125 4.35 -3.89 -10.73
CA ILE A 125 3.14 -3.04 -10.87
C ILE A 125 3.28 -1.77 -10.08
N ALA A 126 3.60 -1.91 -8.81
CA ALA A 126 3.94 -0.83 -7.92
C ALA A 126 5.08 -1.25 -6.99
N LEU A 127 5.55 -0.31 -6.18
CA LEU A 127 6.54 -0.52 -5.13
C LEU A 127 6.39 0.55 -4.06
N PHE A 128 6.21 0.14 -2.81
CA PHE A 128 6.44 0.96 -1.64
C PHE A 128 7.95 1.10 -1.42
N SER A 129 8.45 2.32 -1.47
CA SER A 129 9.85 2.59 -1.21
C SER A 129 10.03 4.00 -0.66
N PRO A 130 10.10 4.15 0.68
CA PRO A 130 10.18 5.45 1.33
C PRO A 130 11.48 6.21 1.00
N PHE A 131 12.45 5.52 0.39
CA PHE A 131 13.78 6.05 0.08
C PHE A 131 14.10 6.12 -1.43
N TYR A 132 13.18 5.75 -2.33
CA TYR A 132 13.51 5.54 -3.75
C TYR A 132 14.17 6.75 -4.43
N TYR A 133 13.60 7.93 -4.24
CA TYR A 133 14.12 9.18 -4.82
C TYR A 133 15.00 9.96 -3.84
N SER A 134 15.20 9.47 -2.62
CA SER A 134 15.84 10.22 -1.55
C SER A 134 17.31 10.49 -1.85
N GLN A 135 17.63 11.73 -2.25
CA GLN A 135 18.95 12.30 -2.06
C GLN A 135 19.05 12.87 -0.63
N LYS A 136 19.74 12.13 0.26
CA LYS A 136 20.19 12.55 1.61
C LYS A 136 19.19 13.35 2.49
N LYS A 137 18.57 12.66 3.45
CA LYS A 137 18.29 13.08 4.85
C LYS A 137 17.63 14.46 5.13
N LYS A 138 16.86 15.08 4.21
CA LYS A 138 16.24 16.40 4.47
C LYS A 138 14.89 16.39 5.20
N TYR A 139 14.14 15.29 5.22
CA TYR A 139 12.90 15.17 6.00
C TYR A 139 13.21 14.55 7.37
N LYS A 140 13.57 15.39 8.34
CA LYS A 140 14.10 14.94 9.65
C LYS A 140 13.03 14.56 10.70
N THR A 141 11.73 14.66 10.42
CA THR A 141 10.74 14.59 11.53
C THR A 141 9.44 13.82 11.27
N ARG A 142 9.13 13.34 10.06
CA ARG A 142 7.93 12.51 9.81
C ARG A 142 8.18 11.44 8.74
N HIS A 143 7.50 10.30 8.89
CA HIS A 143 7.52 9.21 7.90
C HIS A 143 7.00 9.74 6.55
N THR A 144 7.70 9.44 5.45
CA THR A 144 7.14 9.65 4.11
C THR A 144 6.71 8.30 3.55
N PHE A 145 5.44 8.18 3.17
CA PHE A 145 4.87 6.95 2.61
C PHE A 145 4.83 7.08 1.10
N LEU A 146 5.84 6.54 0.43
CA LEU A 146 6.04 6.69 -1.01
C LEU A 146 5.75 5.37 -1.73
N VAL A 147 4.80 5.41 -2.66
CA VAL A 147 4.52 4.33 -3.61
C VAL A 147 4.85 4.78 -5.02
N ILE A 148 5.52 3.93 -5.79
CA ILE A 148 5.80 4.15 -7.21
C ILE A 148 4.95 3.19 -8.02
N VAL A 149 4.09 3.72 -8.89
CA VAL A 149 3.34 2.95 -9.89
C VAL A 149 4.15 2.93 -11.19
N SER A 150 4.41 1.74 -11.72
CA SER A 150 5.26 1.54 -12.89
C SER A 150 4.54 1.87 -14.20
N ARG A 151 5.28 1.83 -15.32
CA ARG A 151 4.72 1.85 -16.69
C ARG A 151 3.67 0.77 -16.95
N HIS A 152 3.72 -0.34 -16.21
CA HIS A 152 2.75 -1.42 -16.30
C HIS A 152 1.55 -1.16 -15.40
N GLY A 153 1.74 -0.69 -14.17
CA GLY A 153 0.65 -0.46 -13.22
C GLY A 153 -0.42 0.53 -13.69
N ALA A 154 -0.04 1.56 -14.44
CA ALA A 154 -1.03 2.50 -15.02
C ALA A 154 -1.93 1.88 -16.12
N LYS A 155 -1.61 0.67 -16.60
CA LYS A 155 -2.42 -0.11 -17.55
C LYS A 155 -3.23 -1.22 -16.89
N TRP A 156 -3.00 -1.47 -15.61
CA TRP A 156 -3.64 -2.55 -14.88
C TRP A 156 -5.14 -2.29 -14.73
N PRO A 157 -5.98 -3.34 -14.68
CA PRO A 157 -7.39 -3.19 -14.34
C PRO A 157 -7.55 -2.48 -13.00
N ILE A 158 -8.52 -1.56 -12.90
CA ILE A 158 -8.63 -0.63 -11.76
C ILE A 158 -8.77 -1.38 -10.43
N LYS A 159 -9.55 -2.47 -10.39
CA LYS A 159 -9.70 -3.30 -9.17
C LYS A 159 -8.40 -3.96 -8.75
N GLU A 160 -7.63 -4.45 -9.71
CA GLU A 160 -6.33 -5.08 -9.44
C GLU A 160 -5.30 -4.03 -8.98
N LEU A 161 -5.24 -2.88 -9.64
CA LEU A 161 -4.40 -1.77 -9.18
C LEU A 161 -4.80 -1.32 -7.77
N ALA A 162 -6.10 -1.28 -7.46
CA ALA A 162 -6.57 -0.94 -6.12
C ALA A 162 -6.08 -1.94 -5.06
N ALA A 163 -6.14 -3.24 -5.34
CA ALA A 163 -5.60 -4.26 -4.44
C ALA A 163 -4.08 -4.15 -4.27
N VAL A 164 -3.34 -3.96 -5.37
CA VAL A 164 -1.88 -3.72 -5.32
C VAL A 164 -1.56 -2.45 -4.51
N LEU A 165 -2.32 -1.36 -4.65
CA LEU A 165 -2.11 -0.17 -3.83
C LEU A 165 -2.39 -0.44 -2.33
N VAL A 166 -3.27 -1.38 -1.99
CA VAL A 166 -3.45 -1.84 -0.60
C VAL A 166 -2.23 -2.66 -0.14
N HIS A 167 -1.66 -3.53 -0.97
CA HIS A 167 -0.39 -4.22 -0.67
C HIS A 167 0.71 -3.21 -0.31
N GLU A 168 0.91 -2.21 -1.17
CA GLU A 168 1.98 -1.22 -0.99
C GLU A 168 1.70 -0.24 0.16
N LEU A 169 0.51 0.33 0.25
CA LEU A 169 0.20 1.33 1.28
C LEU A 169 -0.11 0.66 2.62
N VAL A 170 -1.05 -0.28 2.64
CA VAL A 170 -1.52 -0.86 3.90
C VAL A 170 -0.55 -1.92 4.40
N GLY A 171 -0.03 -2.80 3.53
CA GLY A 171 0.99 -3.75 3.93
C GLY A 171 2.29 -3.05 4.30
N HIS A 172 3.03 -2.61 3.30
CA HIS A 172 4.36 -2.02 3.48
C HIS A 172 4.36 -0.68 4.23
N GLY A 173 3.37 0.19 3.98
CA GLY A 173 3.27 1.45 4.71
C GLY A 173 2.99 1.28 6.21
N THR A 174 2.14 0.34 6.64
CA THR A 174 1.92 0.10 8.09
C THR A 174 3.12 -0.58 8.73
N GLN A 175 3.81 -1.48 8.04
CA GLN A 175 5.08 -2.06 8.49
C GLN A 175 6.14 -0.97 8.71
N TYR A 176 6.22 -0.01 7.79
CA TYR A 176 7.12 1.12 7.90
C TYR A 176 6.76 2.04 9.07
N LEU A 177 5.47 2.40 9.21
CA LEU A 177 4.96 3.20 10.33
C LEU A 177 5.28 2.55 11.68
N ASN A 178 5.06 1.24 11.79
CA ASN A 178 5.27 0.48 13.03
C ASN A 178 6.75 0.13 13.29
N GLY A 179 7.68 0.66 12.48
CA GLY A 179 9.12 0.39 12.63
C GLY A 179 9.49 -1.09 12.44
N LYS A 180 8.70 -1.85 11.68
CA LYS A 180 8.93 -3.26 11.34
C LYS A 180 9.77 -3.47 10.07
N TRP A 181 9.94 -2.43 9.24
CA TRP A 181 10.61 -2.49 7.91
C TRP A 181 11.94 -3.26 7.88
N ASN A 182 12.80 -3.07 8.88
CA ASN A 182 14.11 -3.76 8.98
C ASN A 182 14.15 -4.82 10.10
N LYS A 183 12.99 -5.24 10.62
CA LYS A 183 12.87 -6.15 11.77
C LYS A 183 12.14 -7.45 11.43
N MET A 184 11.73 -7.62 10.19
CA MET A 184 11.07 -8.81 9.66
C MET A 184 11.92 -9.38 8.54
N ARG A 185 11.86 -10.71 8.34
CA ARG A 185 12.43 -11.33 7.15
C ARG A 185 11.64 -10.84 5.94
N LEU A 186 12.32 -10.68 4.80
CA LEU A 186 11.67 -10.17 3.58
C LEU A 186 10.42 -10.99 3.21
N VAL A 187 10.51 -12.32 3.28
CA VAL A 187 9.38 -13.22 2.98
C VAL A 187 8.17 -13.00 3.90
N ASP A 188 8.40 -12.69 5.18
CA ASP A 188 7.33 -12.41 6.14
C ASP A 188 6.71 -11.02 5.91
N MET A 189 7.55 -10.05 5.54
CA MET A 189 7.12 -8.70 5.21
C MET A 189 6.20 -8.73 3.97
N GLU A 190 6.59 -9.47 2.94
CA GLU A 190 5.74 -9.70 1.77
C GLU A 190 4.47 -10.48 2.15
N CYS A 191 4.56 -11.57 2.92
CA CYS A 191 3.38 -12.34 3.31
C CYS A 191 2.30 -11.49 4.02
N GLU A 192 2.68 -10.65 4.99
CA GLU A 192 1.73 -9.73 5.66
C GLU A 192 1.11 -8.74 4.67
N ALA A 193 1.88 -8.22 3.69
CA ALA A 193 1.35 -7.34 2.66
C ALA A 193 0.40 -8.06 1.68
N TRP A 194 0.73 -9.27 1.26
CA TRP A 194 -0.11 -10.12 0.40
C TRP A 194 -1.43 -10.50 1.10
N LEU A 195 -1.43 -10.68 2.42
CA LEU A 195 -2.66 -10.86 3.20
C LEU A 195 -3.58 -9.64 3.08
N TYR A 196 -3.05 -8.42 3.19
CA TYR A 196 -3.84 -7.22 2.96
C TYR A 196 -4.34 -7.07 1.51
N GLU A 197 -3.57 -7.53 0.53
CA GLU A 197 -4.02 -7.60 -0.87
C GLU A 197 -5.21 -8.58 -1.04
N GLU A 198 -5.15 -9.76 -0.39
CA GLU A 198 -6.27 -10.73 -0.38
C GLU A 198 -7.55 -10.11 0.18
N MET A 199 -7.44 -9.38 1.30
CA MET A 199 -8.57 -8.65 1.87
C MET A 199 -9.12 -7.60 0.89
N ALA A 200 -8.24 -6.87 0.21
CA ALA A 200 -8.67 -5.90 -0.80
C ALA A 200 -9.43 -6.56 -1.94
N TYR A 201 -8.95 -7.70 -2.46
CA TYR A 201 -9.65 -8.44 -3.50
C TYR A 201 -11.03 -8.95 -3.06
N GLN A 202 -11.16 -9.44 -1.82
CA GLN A 202 -12.46 -9.80 -1.25
C GLN A 202 -13.40 -8.59 -1.18
N ASN A 203 -12.93 -7.47 -0.64
CA ASN A 203 -13.70 -6.24 -0.50
C ASN A 203 -14.15 -5.65 -1.86
N LEU A 204 -13.31 -5.80 -2.89
CA LEU A 204 -13.60 -5.38 -4.26
C LEU A 204 -14.45 -6.38 -5.06
N LYS A 205 -14.88 -7.47 -4.41
CA LYS A 205 -15.71 -8.54 -5.00
C LYS A 205 -15.08 -9.08 -6.28
N MET A 206 -13.79 -9.40 -6.24
CA MET A 206 -13.15 -10.12 -7.35
C MET A 206 -13.69 -11.56 -7.41
N ASP A 207 -13.86 -12.06 -8.63
CA ASP A 207 -14.21 -13.45 -8.86
C ASP A 207 -13.03 -14.37 -8.46
N LYS A 208 -13.23 -15.15 -7.40
CA LYS A 208 -12.23 -16.07 -6.85
C LYS A 208 -11.83 -17.18 -7.82
N PHE A 209 -12.65 -17.49 -8.82
CA PHE A 209 -12.37 -18.51 -9.82
C PHE A 209 -11.75 -17.95 -11.11
N SER A 210 -11.58 -16.63 -11.19
CA SER A 210 -10.88 -16.02 -12.32
C SER A 210 -9.40 -16.42 -12.35
N THR A 211 -8.80 -16.47 -13.55
CA THR A 211 -7.38 -16.76 -13.74
C THR A 211 -6.48 -15.82 -12.92
N VAL A 212 -6.89 -14.56 -12.78
CA VAL A 212 -6.17 -13.56 -11.96
C VAL A 212 -6.13 -13.99 -10.50
N MET A 213 -7.29 -14.32 -9.91
CA MET A 213 -7.35 -14.73 -8.50
C MET A 213 -6.70 -16.07 -8.22
N ILE A 214 -6.74 -17.01 -9.17
CA ILE A 214 -6.00 -18.29 -9.07
C ILE A 214 -4.49 -18.04 -9.04
N ASN A 215 -3.98 -17.19 -9.94
CA ASN A 215 -2.55 -16.85 -9.98
C ASN A 215 -2.12 -16.07 -8.74
N PHE A 216 -2.98 -15.15 -8.27
CA PHE A 216 -2.79 -14.45 -7.01
C PHE A 216 -2.67 -15.43 -5.84
N LYS A 217 -3.60 -16.38 -5.68
CA LYS A 217 -3.59 -17.34 -4.56
C LYS A 217 -2.30 -18.16 -4.53
N LYS A 218 -1.81 -18.61 -5.70
CA LYS A 218 -0.51 -19.30 -5.82
C LYS A 218 0.65 -18.43 -5.35
N GLN A 219 0.65 -17.14 -5.69
CA GLN A 219 1.70 -16.22 -5.23
C GLN A 219 1.60 -15.93 -3.74
N LEU A 220 0.40 -15.70 -3.22
CA LEU A 220 0.14 -15.53 -1.79
C LEU A 220 0.67 -16.76 -1.00
N GLU A 221 0.35 -17.98 -1.44
CA GLU A 221 0.84 -19.20 -0.79
C GLU A 221 2.35 -19.33 -0.84
N LYS A 222 2.97 -19.00 -1.98
CA LYS A 222 4.43 -19.00 -2.12
C LYS A 222 5.09 -18.01 -1.17
N GLN A 223 4.56 -16.80 -1.07
CA GLN A 223 5.12 -15.75 -0.20
C GLN A 223 4.87 -16.04 1.27
N CYS A 224 3.80 -16.77 1.60
CA CYS A 224 3.44 -17.16 2.95
C CYS A 224 3.88 -18.58 3.35
N GLU A 225 4.77 -19.24 2.59
CA GLU A 225 5.08 -20.67 2.77
C GLU A 225 5.50 -21.01 4.22
N SER A 226 6.36 -20.20 4.81
CA SER A 226 6.85 -20.43 6.18
C SER A 226 5.75 -20.23 7.23
N PHE A 227 4.85 -19.27 7.02
CA PHE A 227 3.69 -19.06 7.89
C PHE A 227 2.70 -20.22 7.74
N LEU A 228 2.45 -20.69 6.52
CA LEU A 228 1.60 -21.85 6.27
C LEU A 228 2.12 -23.12 6.92
N ARG A 229 3.44 -23.32 6.90
CA ARG A 229 4.07 -24.42 7.61
C ARG A 229 3.81 -24.29 9.11
N TYR A 230 3.94 -23.10 9.69
CA TYR A 230 3.59 -22.89 11.10
C TYR A 230 2.13 -23.23 11.41
N LEU A 231 1.18 -22.74 10.60
CA LEU A 231 -0.26 -23.02 10.81
C LEU A 231 -0.52 -24.53 10.87
N LYS A 232 -0.02 -25.28 9.89
CA LYS A 232 -0.18 -26.74 9.80
C LYS A 232 0.38 -27.52 10.99
N HIS A 233 1.46 -27.04 11.60
CA HIS A 233 2.16 -27.77 12.67
C HIS A 233 1.78 -27.31 14.08
N SER A 234 1.28 -26.08 14.23
CA SER A 234 1.22 -25.43 15.54
C SER A 234 -0.03 -24.59 15.78
N ASP A 235 -0.87 -24.37 14.77
CA ASP A 235 -2.04 -23.49 14.87
C ASP A 235 -3.18 -23.96 13.95
N SER A 236 -3.87 -25.03 14.38
CA SER A 236 -4.96 -25.65 13.62
C SER A 236 -6.16 -24.71 13.42
N ILE A 237 -6.36 -23.74 14.32
CA ILE A 237 -7.40 -22.71 14.20
C ILE A 237 -7.06 -21.77 13.04
N GLY A 238 -5.83 -21.26 12.98
CA GLY A 238 -5.37 -20.41 11.89
C GLY A 238 -5.30 -21.16 10.55
N GLU A 239 -4.95 -22.45 10.55
CA GLU A 239 -5.02 -23.30 9.36
C GLU A 239 -6.47 -23.43 8.83
N THR A 240 -7.43 -23.66 9.72
CA THR A 240 -8.85 -23.74 9.36
C THR A 240 -9.33 -22.43 8.75
N GLU A 241 -8.91 -21.29 9.29
CA GLU A 241 -9.23 -19.97 8.71
C GLU A 241 -8.62 -19.81 7.32
N TRP A 242 -7.34 -20.18 7.14
CA TRP A 242 -6.64 -20.05 5.85
C TRP A 242 -7.32 -20.82 4.71
N ASN A 243 -7.87 -22.00 5.02
CA ASN A 243 -8.44 -22.91 4.03
C ASN A 243 -9.84 -22.51 3.54
N LYS A 244 -10.43 -21.42 4.08
CA LYS A 244 -11.70 -20.89 3.56
C LYS A 244 -11.50 -20.24 2.19
N LEU A 245 -12.56 -20.25 1.38
CA LEU A 245 -12.57 -19.55 0.08
C LEU A 245 -12.39 -18.03 0.21
N ASN A 246 -12.99 -17.46 1.26
CA ASN A 246 -12.82 -16.06 1.67
C ASN A 246 -12.39 -16.06 3.14
N PRO A 247 -11.09 -16.21 3.43
CA PRO A 247 -10.61 -16.18 4.81
C PRO A 247 -10.85 -14.81 5.45
N ASP A 248 -11.14 -14.81 6.75
CA ASP A 248 -11.11 -13.62 7.58
C ASP A 248 -9.65 -13.18 7.76
N VAL A 249 -9.23 -12.26 6.90
CA VAL A 249 -7.83 -11.81 6.85
C VAL A 249 -7.39 -11.17 8.16
N LEU A 250 -8.28 -10.47 8.88
CA LEU A 250 -7.91 -9.85 10.15
C LEU A 250 -7.56 -10.90 11.20
N LYS A 251 -8.32 -12.01 11.25
CA LYS A 251 -7.95 -13.15 12.09
C LYS A 251 -6.65 -13.80 11.64
N LEU A 252 -6.43 -13.99 10.33
CA LEU A 252 -5.16 -14.50 9.83
C LEU A 252 -3.97 -13.62 10.24
N LEU A 253 -4.13 -12.29 10.26
CA LEU A 253 -3.10 -11.37 10.71
C LEU A 253 -2.83 -11.47 12.23
N GLU A 254 -3.83 -11.81 13.04
CA GLU A 254 -3.64 -12.13 14.46
C GLU A 254 -2.76 -13.38 14.61
N HIS A 255 -3.08 -14.47 13.90
CA HIS A 255 -2.27 -15.69 13.85
C HIS A 255 -0.85 -15.42 13.33
N PHE A 256 -0.72 -14.58 12.31
CA PHE A 256 0.57 -14.15 11.77
C PHE A 256 1.39 -13.38 12.80
N ALA A 257 0.77 -12.54 13.62
CA ALA A 257 1.45 -11.83 14.70
C ALA A 257 1.99 -12.80 15.79
N PHE A 258 1.27 -13.89 16.09
CA PHE A 258 1.77 -14.94 16.99
C PHE A 258 2.96 -15.69 16.39
N TYR A 259 2.86 -16.06 15.10
CA TYR A 259 3.96 -16.64 14.33
C TYR A 259 5.24 -15.78 14.39
N GLN A 260 5.11 -14.47 14.13
CA GLN A 260 6.24 -13.54 14.19
C GLN A 260 6.88 -13.44 15.58
N LYS A 261 6.10 -13.58 16.66
CA LYS A 261 6.62 -13.62 18.04
C LYS A 261 7.42 -14.89 18.33
N GLN A 262 7.01 -16.03 17.78
CA GLN A 262 7.73 -17.31 17.92
C GLN A 262 9.11 -17.24 17.26
N LEU A 263 9.20 -16.66 16.07
CA LEU A 263 10.47 -16.50 15.36
C LEU A 263 11.50 -15.65 16.11
N LYS A 264 11.05 -14.65 16.89
CA LYS A 264 11.94 -13.77 17.67
C LYS A 264 12.52 -14.41 18.93
N LYS A 265 12.00 -15.57 19.33
CA LYS A 265 12.49 -16.32 20.50
C LYS A 265 13.58 -17.34 20.13
N GLN A 266 13.82 -17.54 18.83
CA GLN A 266 14.86 -18.40 18.28
C GLN A 266 16.10 -17.56 17.95
#